data_AF-A0A6N3ERY9-F1
#
_entry.id   AF-A0A6N3ERY9-F1
#
_cell.length_a   1.000
_cell.length_b   1.000
_cell.length_c   1.000
_cell.angle_alpha   90.00
_cell.angle_beta   90.00
_cell.angle_gamma   90.00
#
_symmetry.space_group_name_H-M   'P 1'
#
loop_
_entity.id
_entity.type
_entity.pdbx_description
1 polymer ?
#
loop_
_entity_poly.entity_id
_entity_poly.type
_entity_poly.pdbx_seq_one_letter_code
_entity_poly.pdbx_strand_id
1 'polypeptide(L)'
;MDKEILVQYCEMREEIKDIRRRIGELDKYLEHPPIVSDTVKGTRKDGTYGPIKITGIPDPQYQRKGAARERLREMLTAKEEELLELTCQAEKYIENIDKSEVRIMFRLYYIDGLPWWKVAQAMNRMLPRRRVKFTEDSCRMRNNRFFEEI
;
A
#
# COMPACT_ATOMS: atom_id res chain seq x y z
N MET A 1 6.14 -24.14 3.61
CA MET A 1 5.15 -23.55 4.53
C MET A 1 5.63 -22.25 5.19
N ASP A 2 6.94 -22.02 5.30
CA ASP A 2 7.45 -21.00 6.22
C ASP A 2 7.84 -19.68 5.52
N LYS A 3 8.41 -19.77 4.32
CA LYS A 3 8.72 -18.61 3.47
C LYS A 3 7.46 -17.96 2.89
N GLU A 4 6.47 -18.79 2.55
CA GLU A 4 5.24 -18.32 1.89
C GLU A 4 4.48 -17.31 2.76
N ILE A 5 4.42 -17.52 4.08
CA ILE A 5 3.74 -16.60 5.01
C ILE A 5 4.36 -15.20 4.94
N LEU A 6 5.68 -15.10 4.93
CA LEU A 6 6.39 -13.82 4.88
C LEU A 6 6.24 -13.13 3.51
N VAL A 7 6.23 -13.91 2.43
CA VAL A 7 5.99 -13.39 1.08
C VAL A 7 4.56 -12.88 0.94
N GLN A 8 3.56 -13.68 1.32
CA GLN A 8 2.15 -13.31 1.31
C GLN A 8 1.89 -12.07 2.15
N TYR A 9 2.50 -11.97 3.33
CA TYR A 9 2.43 -10.77 4.17
C TYR A 9 2.94 -9.51 3.44
N CYS A 10 4.11 -9.60 2.79
CA CYS A 10 4.65 -8.47 2.03
C CYS A 10 3.78 -8.09 0.83
N GLU A 11 3.28 -9.07 0.09
CA GLU A 11 2.39 -8.86 -1.06
C GLU A 11 1.07 -8.19 -0.63
N MET A 12 0.45 -8.68 0.44
CA MET A 12 -0.79 -8.13 1.01
C MET A 12 -0.61 -6.67 1.44
N ARG A 13 0.54 -6.32 2.02
CA ARG A 13 0.85 -4.93 2.40
C ARG A 13 0.93 -3.99 1.21
N GLU A 14 1.58 -4.41 0.13
CA GLU A 14 1.66 -3.58 -1.08
C GLU A 14 0.30 -3.48 -1.79
N GLU A 15 -0.52 -4.53 -1.74
CA GLU A 15 -1.89 -4.49 -2.25
C GLU A 15 -2.76 -3.48 -1.48
N ILE A 16 -2.75 -3.51 -0.15
CA ILE A 16 -3.46 -2.55 0.71
C ILE A 16 -3.02 -1.11 0.43
N LYS A 17 -1.71 -0.90 0.26
CA LYS A 17 -1.15 0.42 -0.07
C LYS A 17 -1.62 0.91 -1.44
N ASP A 18 -1.73 0.02 -2.42
CA ASP A 18 -2.28 0.34 -3.74
C ASP A 18 -3.76 0.70 -3.67
N ILE A 19 -4.56 -0.06 -2.91
CA ILE A 19 -5.99 0.23 -2.68
C ILE A 19 -6.16 1.60 -2.02
N ARG A 20 -5.40 1.89 -0.96
CA ARG A 20 -5.41 3.20 -0.29
C ARG A 20 -5.05 4.33 -1.26
N ARG A 21 -4.08 4.12 -2.15
CA ARG A 21 -3.72 5.10 -3.21
C ARG A 21 -4.90 5.37 -4.14
N ARG A 22 -5.56 4.32 -4.64
CA ARG A 22 -6.73 4.44 -5.54
C ARG A 22 -7.91 5.14 -4.85
N ILE A 23 -8.18 4.83 -3.59
CA ILE A 23 -9.19 5.54 -2.79
C ILE A 23 -8.83 7.03 -2.70
N GLY A 24 -7.57 7.36 -2.40
CA GLY A 24 -7.11 8.74 -2.34
C GLY A 24 -7.24 9.50 -3.67
N GLU A 25 -7.02 8.84 -4.80
CA GLU A 25 -7.27 9.43 -6.13
C GLU A 25 -8.76 9.72 -6.37
N LEU A 26 -9.65 8.83 -5.94
CA LEU A 26 -11.10 9.03 -6.03
C LEU A 26 -11.58 10.12 -5.07
N ASP A 27 -11.08 10.16 -3.84
CA ASP A 27 -11.43 11.20 -2.86
C ASP A 27 -11.06 12.59 -3.37
N LYS A 28 -9.85 12.76 -3.96
CA LYS A 28 -9.46 14.02 -4.61
C LYS A 28 -10.43 14.45 -5.72
N TYR A 29 -10.88 13.51 -6.54
CA TYR A 29 -11.86 13.81 -7.60
C TYR A 29 -13.24 14.20 -7.03
N LEU A 30 -13.68 13.53 -5.96
CA LEU A 30 -15.00 13.77 -5.37
C LEU A 30 -15.04 15.05 -4.54
N GLU A 31 -13.93 15.44 -3.93
CA GLU A 31 -13.77 16.71 -3.20
C GLU A 31 -13.68 17.91 -4.14
N HIS A 32 -12.98 17.74 -5.28
CA HIS A 32 -12.81 18.78 -6.30
C HIS A 32 -13.22 18.29 -7.69
N PRO A 33 -14.52 18.08 -7.93
CA PRO A 33 -14.98 17.59 -9.23
C PRO A 33 -14.77 18.64 -10.33
N PRO A 34 -14.38 18.22 -11.55
CA PRO A 34 -14.17 19.15 -12.65
C PRO A 34 -15.50 19.81 -13.04
N ILE A 35 -15.45 21.14 -13.19
CA ILE A 35 -16.57 21.91 -13.72
C ILE A 35 -16.54 21.80 -15.25
N VAL A 36 -17.58 21.22 -15.82
CA VAL A 36 -17.79 21.16 -17.26
C VAL A 36 -18.75 22.27 -17.67
N SER A 37 -18.57 22.78 -18.89
CA SER A 37 -19.47 23.76 -19.45
C SER A 37 -19.90 23.36 -20.84
N ASP A 38 -21.20 23.44 -21.11
CA ASP A 38 -21.79 23.20 -22.41
C ASP A 38 -22.53 24.45 -22.91
N THR A 39 -22.72 24.58 -24.22
CA THR A 39 -23.43 25.70 -24.83
C THR A 39 -24.63 25.20 -25.61
N VAL A 40 -25.81 25.56 -25.12
CA VAL A 40 -27.09 25.27 -25.78
C VAL A 40 -27.69 26.54 -26.37
N LYS A 41 -28.62 26.42 -27.32
CA LYS A 41 -29.41 27.56 -27.80
C LYS A 41 -30.73 27.63 -27.04
N GLY A 42 -31.11 28.81 -26.58
CA GLY A 42 -32.37 29.00 -25.86
C GLY A 42 -32.69 30.47 -25.64
N THR A 43 -33.85 30.72 -25.03
CA THR A 43 -34.31 32.06 -24.66
C THR A 43 -33.82 32.40 -23.25
N ARG A 44 -33.11 33.52 -23.11
CA ARG A 44 -32.62 34.02 -21.83
C ARG A 44 -33.76 34.66 -21.03
N LYS A 45 -33.52 34.95 -19.74
CA LYS A 45 -34.52 35.61 -18.86
C LYS A 45 -34.97 36.99 -19.38
N ASP A 46 -34.15 37.64 -20.19
CA ASP A 46 -34.43 38.93 -20.84
C ASP A 46 -35.24 38.80 -22.15
N GLY A 47 -35.61 37.58 -22.56
CA GLY A 47 -36.34 37.31 -23.80
C GLY A 47 -35.46 37.13 -25.04
N THR A 48 -34.15 37.31 -24.94
CA THR A 48 -33.23 37.16 -26.08
C THR A 48 -32.97 35.69 -26.39
N TYR A 49 -33.25 35.24 -27.62
CA TYR A 49 -32.86 33.91 -28.10
C TYR A 49 -31.39 33.91 -28.53
N GLY A 50 -30.60 32.98 -27.99
CA GLY A 50 -29.18 32.89 -28.32
C GLY A 50 -28.46 31.75 -27.60
N PRO A 51 -27.12 31.67 -27.74
CA PRO A 51 -26.32 30.71 -27.02
C PRO A 51 -26.36 31.00 -25.51
N ILE A 52 -26.52 29.95 -24.70
CA ILE A 52 -26.52 29.98 -23.24
C ILE A 52 -25.47 28.99 -22.77
N LYS A 53 -24.52 29.46 -21.96
CA LYS A 53 -23.50 28.62 -21.33
C LYS A 53 -24.07 28.03 -20.04
N ILE A 54 -24.11 26.70 -19.97
CA ILE A 54 -24.51 25.95 -18.77
C ILE A 54 -23.24 25.36 -18.18
N THR A 55 -23.04 25.53 -16.87
CA THR A 55 -21.90 24.96 -16.13
C THR A 55 -22.39 24.00 -15.06
N GLY A 56 -21.68 22.90 -14.85
CA GLY A 56 -22.04 21.92 -13.82
C GLY A 56 -20.96 20.86 -13.60
N ILE A 57 -21.25 19.89 -12.75
CA ILE A 57 -20.41 18.70 -12.52
C ILE A 57 -20.98 17.56 -13.38
N PRO A 58 -20.15 16.71 -13.99
CA PRO A 58 -20.63 15.51 -14.68
C PRO A 58 -21.20 14.49 -13.68
N ASP A 59 -22.48 14.66 -13.31
CA ASP A 59 -23.18 13.88 -12.28
C ASP A 59 -23.09 12.35 -12.47
N PRO A 60 -23.26 11.78 -13.68
CA PRO A 60 -23.11 10.33 -13.86
C PRO A 60 -21.69 9.82 -13.55
N GLN A 61 -20.66 10.60 -13.88
CA GLN A 61 -19.27 10.24 -13.56
C GLN A 61 -18.98 10.41 -12.08
N TYR A 62 -19.53 11.46 -11.46
CA TYR A 62 -19.43 11.71 -10.03
C TYR A 62 -20.01 10.54 -9.23
N GLN A 63 -21.24 10.12 -9.53
CA GLN A 63 -21.90 9.01 -8.86
C GLN A 63 -21.17 7.68 -9.06
N ARG A 64 -20.73 7.39 -10.31
CA ARG A 64 -19.96 6.16 -10.61
C ARG A 64 -18.67 6.08 -9.80
N LYS A 65 -17.93 7.19 -9.70
CA LYS A 65 -16.69 7.25 -8.92
C LYS A 65 -16.94 7.16 -7.42
N GLY A 66 -18.02 7.77 -6.93
CA GLY A 66 -18.48 7.60 -5.54
C GLY A 66 -18.75 6.13 -5.21
N ALA A 67 -19.52 5.43 -6.04
CA ALA A 67 -19.80 4.01 -5.85
C ALA A 67 -18.54 3.13 -5.93
N ALA A 68 -17.61 3.43 -6.85
CA ALA A 68 -16.33 2.73 -6.94
C ALA A 68 -15.47 2.93 -5.68
N ARG A 69 -15.48 4.14 -5.11
CA ARG A 69 -14.78 4.43 -3.86
C ARG A 69 -15.32 3.58 -2.70
N GLU A 70 -16.63 3.51 -2.52
CA GLU A 70 -17.22 2.72 -1.43
C GLU A 70 -16.87 1.24 -1.54
N ARG A 71 -16.94 0.66 -2.75
CA ARG A 71 -16.50 -0.73 -2.99
C ARG A 71 -15.02 -0.96 -2.63
N LEU A 72 -14.15 0.00 -2.97
CA LEU A 72 -12.74 -0.08 -2.61
C LEU A 72 -12.53 0.04 -1.09
N ARG A 73 -13.34 0.81 -0.38
CA ARG A 73 -13.28 0.92 1.09
C ARG A 73 -13.69 -0.39 1.75
N GLU A 74 -14.78 -1.01 1.30
CA GLU A 74 -15.20 -2.34 1.78
C GLU A 74 -14.10 -3.38 1.57
N MET A 75 -13.51 -3.41 0.36
CA MET A 75 -12.40 -4.30 0.04
C MET A 75 -11.14 -4.01 0.87
N LEU A 76 -10.86 -2.74 1.14
CA LEU A 76 -9.75 -2.32 1.99
C LEU A 76 -9.93 -2.86 3.41
N THR A 77 -11.12 -2.70 4.00
CA THR A 77 -11.42 -3.18 5.36
C THR A 77 -11.22 -4.69 5.47
N ALA A 78 -11.78 -5.46 4.53
CA ALA A 78 -11.63 -6.92 4.54
C ALA A 78 -10.14 -7.35 4.44
N LYS A 79 -9.35 -6.66 3.60
CA LYS A 79 -7.91 -6.96 3.49
C LYS A 79 -7.09 -6.52 4.69
N GLU A 80 -7.46 -5.42 5.33
CA GLU A 80 -6.81 -4.98 6.58
C GLU A 80 -7.03 -5.99 7.71
N GLU A 81 -8.21 -6.62 7.78
CA GLU A 81 -8.49 -7.72 8.70
C GLU A 81 -7.62 -8.96 8.39
N GLU A 82 -7.57 -9.37 7.11
CA GLU A 82 -6.71 -10.49 6.67
C GLU A 82 -5.22 -10.22 6.97
N LEU A 83 -4.75 -8.98 6.73
CA LEU A 83 -3.38 -8.57 7.04
C LEU A 83 -3.07 -8.69 8.53
N LEU A 84 -4.03 -8.41 9.42
CA LEU A 84 -3.83 -8.53 10.87
C LEU A 84 -3.53 -9.98 11.26
N GLU A 85 -4.26 -10.93 10.67
CA GLU A 85 -4.03 -12.36 10.90
C GLU A 85 -2.67 -12.81 10.35
N LEU A 86 -2.34 -12.40 9.12
CA LEU A 86 -1.04 -12.68 8.51
C LEU A 86 0.12 -12.06 9.30
N THR A 87 -0.08 -10.88 9.90
CA THR A 87 0.91 -10.23 10.77
C THR A 87 1.22 -11.13 11.96
N CYS A 88 0.18 -11.64 12.64
CA CYS A 88 0.34 -12.55 13.76
C CYS A 88 1.09 -13.83 13.36
N GLN A 89 0.79 -14.38 12.18
CA GLN A 89 1.47 -15.58 11.67
C GLN A 89 2.94 -15.31 11.34
N ALA A 90 3.22 -14.20 10.66
CA ALA A 90 4.58 -13.77 10.32
C ALA A 90 5.43 -13.52 11.58
N GLU A 91 4.89 -12.85 12.60
CA GLU A 91 5.61 -12.61 13.85
C GLU A 91 5.90 -13.91 14.61
N LYS A 92 4.91 -14.82 14.71
CA LYS A 92 5.10 -16.14 15.30
C LYS A 92 6.15 -16.95 14.57
N TYR A 93 6.12 -16.93 13.23
CA TYR A 93 7.11 -17.60 12.42
C TYR A 93 8.52 -17.08 12.72
N ILE A 94 8.69 -15.75 12.72
CA ILE A 94 9.98 -15.12 13.01
C ILE A 94 10.44 -15.46 14.44
N GLU A 95 9.53 -15.47 15.41
CA GLU A 95 9.83 -15.82 16.82
C GLU A 95 10.28 -17.28 17.00
N ASN A 96 9.90 -18.19 16.09
CA ASN A 96 10.37 -19.57 16.13
C ASN A 96 11.78 -19.77 15.56
N ILE A 97 12.41 -18.73 14.97
CA ILE A 97 13.75 -18.84 14.39
C ILE A 97 14.83 -18.84 15.48
N ASP A 98 15.52 -19.97 15.69
CA ASP A 98 16.53 -20.16 16.76
C ASP A 98 17.60 -19.05 16.82
N LYS A 99 18.14 -18.66 15.67
CA LYS A 99 19.22 -17.66 15.58
C LYS A 99 18.65 -16.25 15.77
N SER A 100 18.89 -15.65 16.93
CA SER A 100 18.44 -14.29 17.28
C SER A 100 18.86 -13.22 16.25
N GLU A 101 20.06 -13.34 15.66
CA GLU A 101 20.51 -12.43 14.60
C GLU A 101 19.61 -12.47 13.36
N VAL A 102 19.15 -13.66 12.97
CA VAL A 102 18.28 -13.86 11.80
C VAL A 102 16.89 -13.32 12.10
N ARG A 103 16.38 -13.57 13.32
CA ARG A 103 15.11 -13.02 13.81
C ARG A 103 15.06 -11.50 13.72
N ILE A 104 16.10 -10.82 14.21
CA ILE A 104 16.22 -9.36 14.11
C ILE A 104 16.25 -8.92 12.65
N MET A 105 17.05 -9.58 11.81
CA MET A 105 17.15 -9.27 10.39
C MET A 105 15.81 -9.39 9.67
N PHE A 106 15.05 -10.45 9.97
CA PHE A 106 13.75 -10.72 9.36
C PHE A 106 12.67 -9.76 9.85
N ARG A 107 12.67 -9.38 11.13
CA ARG A 107 11.79 -8.30 11.63
C ARG A 107 12.02 -7.00 10.87
N LEU A 108 13.28 -6.57 10.76
CA LEU A 108 13.65 -5.34 10.05
C LEU A 108 13.25 -5.37 8.57
N TYR A 109 13.39 -6.52 7.91
CA TYR A 109 13.08 -6.64 6.49
C TYR A 109 11.58 -6.83 6.23
N TYR A 110 11.00 -7.92 6.74
CA TYR A 110 9.63 -8.33 6.44
C TYR A 110 8.61 -7.46 7.17
N ILE A 111 8.75 -7.28 8.48
CA ILE A 111 7.78 -6.56 9.32
C ILE A 111 7.94 -5.04 9.16
N ASP A 112 9.16 -4.52 9.35
CA ASP A 112 9.40 -3.07 9.26
C ASP A 112 9.47 -2.57 7.80
N GLY A 113 9.57 -3.48 6.82
CA GLY A 113 9.60 -3.13 5.39
C GLY A 113 10.87 -2.38 4.97
N LEU A 114 11.98 -2.56 5.68
CA LEU A 114 13.22 -1.86 5.37
C LEU A 114 13.96 -2.52 4.20
N PRO A 115 14.52 -1.75 3.24
CA PRO A 115 15.41 -2.31 2.23
C PRO A 115 16.70 -2.84 2.88
N TRP A 116 17.35 -3.81 2.22
CA TRP A 116 18.50 -4.55 2.77
C TRP A 116 19.66 -3.66 3.23
N TRP A 117 19.92 -2.54 2.56
CA TRP A 117 20.94 -1.58 3.02
C TRP A 117 20.59 -0.91 4.36
N LYS A 118 19.31 -0.60 4.63
CA LYS A 118 18.85 -0.08 5.93
C LYS A 118 18.89 -1.17 6.98
N VAL A 119 18.51 -2.40 6.62
CA VAL A 119 18.62 -3.56 7.51
C VAL A 119 20.07 -3.73 7.95
N ALA A 120 21.03 -3.72 7.02
CA ALA A 120 22.45 -3.82 7.33
C ALA A 120 22.94 -2.71 8.27
N GLN A 121 22.53 -1.46 8.05
CA GLN A 121 22.87 -0.34 8.94
C GLN A 121 22.28 -0.53 10.34
N ALA A 122 21.01 -0.92 10.45
CA ALA A 122 20.34 -1.17 11.73
C ALA A 122 20.99 -2.34 12.48
N MET A 123 21.29 -3.45 11.79
CA MET A 123 21.98 -4.60 12.36
C MET A 123 23.37 -4.23 12.88
N ASN A 124 24.15 -3.45 12.12
CA ASN A 124 25.47 -2.99 12.56
C ASN A 124 25.40 -2.08 13.80
N ARG A 125 24.33 -1.28 13.93
CA ARG A 125 24.09 -0.44 15.11
C ARG A 125 23.71 -1.30 16.33
N MET A 126 22.87 -2.31 16.14
CA MET A 126 22.40 -3.21 17.21
C MET A 126 23.47 -4.23 17.65
N LEU A 127 24.33 -4.68 16.73
CA LEU A 127 25.36 -5.69 16.95
C LEU A 127 26.77 -5.11 16.69
N PRO A 128 27.21 -4.11 17.46
CA PRO A 128 28.44 -3.36 17.16
C PRO A 128 29.72 -4.19 17.38
N ARG A 129 29.66 -5.28 18.17
CA ARG A 129 30.80 -6.12 18.52
C ARG A 129 31.14 -7.17 17.46
N ARG A 130 30.38 -7.23 16.37
CA ARG A 130 30.58 -8.23 15.32
C ARG A 130 31.85 -7.94 14.53
N ARG A 131 32.68 -8.97 14.32
CA ARG A 131 33.96 -8.86 13.58
C ARG A 131 33.77 -8.46 12.11
N VAL A 132 32.77 -9.03 11.44
CA VAL A 132 32.43 -8.73 10.05
C VAL A 132 31.13 -7.96 10.02
N LYS A 133 31.17 -6.73 9.51
CA LYS A 133 30.00 -5.86 9.38
C LYS A 133 28.98 -6.46 8.39
N PHE A 134 27.71 -6.19 8.65
CA PHE A 134 26.63 -6.45 7.70
C PHE A 134 26.73 -5.49 6.53
N THR A 135 26.64 -6.04 5.32
CA THR A 135 26.38 -5.33 4.07
C THR A 135 25.02 -5.75 3.51
N GLU A 136 24.47 -4.94 2.61
CA GLU A 136 23.23 -5.26 1.89
C GLU A 136 23.25 -6.67 1.29
N ASP A 137 24.30 -6.99 0.52
CA ASP A 137 24.45 -8.31 -0.09
C ASP A 137 24.58 -9.42 0.96
N SER A 138 25.28 -9.18 2.07
CA SER A 138 25.42 -10.19 3.12
C SER A 138 24.08 -10.53 3.78
N CYS A 139 23.20 -9.54 3.98
CA CYS A 139 21.86 -9.74 4.53
C CYS A 139 20.97 -10.48 3.53
N ARG A 140 20.96 -10.04 2.26
CA ARG A 140 20.19 -10.69 1.19
C ARG A 140 20.61 -12.15 0.99
N MET A 141 21.92 -12.42 0.91
CA MET A 141 22.42 -13.79 0.75
C MET A 141 22.13 -14.66 1.96
N ARG A 142 22.18 -14.10 3.18
CA ARG A 142 21.80 -14.83 4.40
C ARG A 142 20.32 -15.20 4.39
N ASN A 143 19.45 -14.30 3.92
CA ASN A 143 18.03 -14.57 3.74
C ASN A 143 17.80 -15.72 2.76
N ASN A 144 18.45 -15.70 1.60
CA ASN A 144 18.30 -16.75 0.60
C ASN A 144 18.75 -18.11 1.14
N ARG A 145 19.94 -18.18 1.76
CA ARG A 145 20.45 -19.41 2.36
C ARG A 145 19.55 -19.95 3.47
N PHE A 146 18.99 -19.07 4.30
CA PHE A 146 18.08 -19.49 5.36
C PHE A 146 16.87 -20.26 4.80
N PHE A 147 16.31 -19.84 3.67
CA PHE A 147 15.20 -20.54 3.03
C PHE A 147 15.62 -21.70 2.10
N GLU A 148 16.91 -21.83 1.77
CA GLU A 148 17.45 -22.99 1.03
C GLU A 148 17.83 -24.13 1.98
N GLU A 149 18.16 -23.82 3.24
CA GLU A 149 18.56 -24.78 4.28
C GLU A 149 17.37 -25.38 5.06
N ILE A 150 16.15 -24.85 4.86
CA ILE A 150 14.89 -25.31 5.47
C ILE A 150 14.17 -26.26 4.53
#